data_AF-A0A1Q3V0R4-F1
#
_entry.id   AF-A0A1Q3V0R4-F1
#
_cell.length_a   1.000
_cell.length_b   1.000
_cell.length_c   1.000
_cell.angle_alpha   90.00
_cell.angle_beta   90.00
_cell.angle_gamma   90.00
#
_symmetry.space_group_name_H-M   'P 1'
#
loop_
_entity.id
_entity.type
_entity.pdbx_description
1 polymer ?
#
loop_
_entity_poly.entity_id
_entity_poly.type
_entity_poly.pdbx_seq_one_letter_code
_entity_poly.pdbx_strand_id
1 'polypeptide(L)'
;MLQACREFFAAECLVRLWNADRLSETAGETANAEWRALLSRITAERAHTPDGVRGKVQAALIAMQSAGVGESGDPVAAAAMAALGDVLGRAAA
;
A
#
# COMPACT_ATOMS: atom_id res chain seq x y z
N MET A 1 12.73 0.54 6.44
CA MET A 1 11.78 -0.42 5.84
C MET A 1 10.56 -0.77 6.70
N LEU A 2 10.62 -1.69 7.67
CA LEU A 2 9.41 -2.19 8.38
C LEU A 2 8.60 -1.08 9.05
N GLN A 3 9.27 -0.14 9.70
CA GLN A 3 8.64 1.03 10.30
C GLN A 3 7.90 1.88 9.25
N ALA A 4 8.54 2.14 8.11
CA ALA A 4 7.91 2.88 7.00
C ALA A 4 6.68 2.16 6.45
N CYS A 5 6.70 0.81 6.39
CA CYS A 5 5.51 0.03 6.01
C CYS A 5 4.37 0.21 7.02
N ARG A 6 4.66 0.21 8.33
CA ARG A 6 3.65 0.44 9.38
C ARG A 6 3.05 1.84 9.30
N GLU A 7 3.90 2.85 9.11
CA GLU A 7 3.47 4.25 8.93
C GLU A 7 2.61 4.40 7.66
N PHE A 8 2.97 3.70 6.58
CA PHE A 8 2.18 3.68 5.35
C PHE A 8 0.77 3.15 5.58
N PHE A 9 0.62 2.05 6.34
CA PHE A 9 -0.71 1.53 6.66
C PHE A 9 -1.52 2.47 7.55
N ALA A 10 -0.88 3.18 8.48
CA ALA A 10 -1.56 4.20 9.27
C ALA A 10 -2.07 5.35 8.39
N ALA A 11 -1.23 5.85 7.47
CA ALA A 11 -1.60 6.89 6.51
C ALA A 11 -2.73 6.42 5.57
N GLU A 12 -2.67 5.18 5.07
CA GLU A 12 -3.73 4.58 4.25
C GLU A 12 -5.08 4.54 4.97
N CYS A 13 -5.10 4.16 6.26
CA CYS A 13 -6.32 4.18 7.06
C CYS A 13 -6.93 5.59 7.15
N LEU A 14 -6.10 6.62 7.29
CA LEU A 14 -6.54 8.00 7.30
C LEU A 14 -7.06 8.42 5.92
N VAL A 15 -6.39 8.06 4.82
CA VAL A 15 -6.88 8.33 3.46
C VAL A 15 -8.25 7.66 3.22
N ARG A 16 -8.46 6.43 3.68
CA ARG A 16 -9.76 5.75 3.57
C ARG A 16 -10.87 6.44 4.37
N LEU A 17 -10.57 6.92 5.57
CA LEU A 17 -11.51 7.70 6.37
C LEU A 17 -11.85 9.03 5.69
N TRP A 18 -10.87 9.66 5.05
CA TRP A 18 -11.08 10.87 4.27
C TRP A 18 -11.96 10.62 3.04
N ASN A 19 -11.69 9.57 2.26
CA ASN A 19 -12.52 9.17 1.11
C ASN A 19 -13.96 8.77 1.50
N ALA A 20 -14.21 8.52 2.79
CA ALA A 20 -15.53 8.24 3.35
C ALA A 20 -16.17 9.47 4.03
N ASP A 21 -15.63 10.68 3.81
CA ASP A 21 -16.05 11.96 4.39
C ASP A 21 -16.03 11.99 5.94
N ARG A 22 -15.14 11.19 6.56
CA ARG A 22 -15.00 11.09 8.04
C ARG A 22 -13.79 11.84 8.60
N LEU A 23 -13.06 12.55 7.77
CA LEU A 23 -11.93 13.40 8.14
C LEU A 23 -12.05 14.75 7.45
N SER A 24 -11.46 15.79 8.07
CA SER A 24 -11.36 17.10 7.43
C SER A 24 -10.46 17.04 6.19
N GLU A 25 -10.70 17.95 5.25
CA GLU A 25 -9.91 18.08 4.01
C GLU A 25 -8.41 18.25 4.32
N THR A 26 -8.04 19.15 5.24
CA THR A 26 -6.64 19.36 5.62
C THR A 26 -5.99 18.09 6.20
N ALA A 27 -6.71 17.33 7.03
CA ALA A 27 -6.19 16.08 7.57
C ALA A 27 -6.05 15.01 6.48
N GLY A 28 -7.00 14.95 5.56
CA GLY A 28 -6.97 14.08 4.39
C GLY A 28 -5.81 14.38 3.44
N GLU A 29 -5.59 15.65 3.10
CA GLU A 29 -4.46 16.09 2.27
C GLU A 29 -3.12 15.76 2.93
N THR A 30 -3.00 15.99 4.24
CA THR A 30 -1.80 15.65 5.02
C THR A 30 -1.53 14.15 4.97
N ALA A 31 -2.56 13.34 5.25
CA ALA A 31 -2.45 11.88 5.19
C ALA A 31 -2.08 11.38 3.78
N ASN A 32 -2.64 11.97 2.72
CA ASN A 32 -2.33 11.62 1.34
C ASN A 32 -0.89 12.01 0.96
N ALA A 33 -0.41 13.17 1.42
CA ALA A 33 0.98 13.59 1.21
C ALA A 33 1.96 12.62 1.91
N GLU A 34 1.69 12.28 3.17
CA GLU A 34 2.45 11.28 3.92
C GLU A 34 2.44 9.91 3.25
N TRP A 35 1.26 9.46 2.81
CA TRP A 35 1.08 8.20 2.08
C TRP A 35 1.97 8.14 0.83
N ARG A 36 1.98 9.19 0.00
CA ARG A 36 2.83 9.27 -1.21
C ARG A 36 4.32 9.24 -0.87
N ALA A 37 4.74 9.99 0.15
CA ALA A 37 6.13 10.03 0.58
C ALA A 37 6.60 8.66 1.09
N LEU A 38 5.77 7.98 1.89
CA LEU A 38 6.07 6.65 2.41
C LEU A 38 6.10 5.60 1.31
N LEU A 39 5.17 5.63 0.35
CA LEU A 39 5.19 4.72 -0.80
C LEU A 39 6.47 4.87 -1.63
N SER A 40 6.90 6.11 -1.90
CA SER A 40 8.16 6.39 -2.59
C SER A 40 9.36 5.82 -1.83
N ARG A 41 9.42 6.03 -0.51
CA ARG A 41 10.49 5.49 0.34
C ARG A 41 10.49 3.95 0.37
N ILE A 42 9.32 3.33 0.53
CA ILE A 42 9.15 1.87 0.56
C ILE A 42 9.62 1.26 -0.75
N THR A 43 9.27 1.85 -1.90
CA THR A 43 9.67 1.32 -3.21
C THR A 43 11.18 1.45 -3.44
N ALA A 44 11.80 2.58 -3.04
CA ALA A 44 13.23 2.84 -3.20
C ALA A 44 14.15 2.00 -2.27
N GLU A 45 13.76 1.78 -1.01
CA GLU A 45 14.60 1.04 -0.06
C GLU A 45 14.58 -0.48 -0.33
N ARG A 46 15.73 -1.16 -0.18
CA ARG A 46 15.77 -2.64 -0.25
C ARG A 46 15.26 -3.26 1.06
N ALA A 47 14.46 -4.32 0.96
CA ALA A 47 14.12 -5.14 2.11
C ALA A 47 15.20 -6.20 2.35
N HIS A 48 15.67 -6.30 3.60
CA HIS A 48 16.69 -7.26 4.01
C HIS A 48 16.13 -8.39 4.89
N THR A 49 14.86 -8.30 5.26
CA THR A 49 14.17 -9.30 6.09
C THR A 49 12.92 -9.80 5.38
N PRO A 50 12.48 -11.03 5.65
CA PRO A 50 11.21 -11.56 5.12
C PRO A 50 10.03 -10.65 5.44
N ASP A 51 9.94 -10.16 6.68
CA ASP A 51 8.88 -9.24 7.09
C ASP A 51 8.92 -7.93 6.30
N GLY A 52 10.12 -7.40 6.00
CA GLY A 52 10.28 -6.23 5.15
C GLY A 52 9.80 -6.45 3.72
N VAL A 53 10.05 -7.64 3.15
CA VAL A 53 9.54 -8.02 1.82
C VAL A 53 8.01 -8.08 1.85
N ARG A 54 7.42 -8.74 2.85
CA ARG A 54 5.96 -8.77 3.03
C ARG A 54 5.37 -7.36 3.13
N GLY A 55 5.96 -6.50 3.96
CA GLY A 55 5.53 -5.11 4.10
C GLY A 55 5.52 -4.35 2.77
N LYS A 56 6.58 -4.50 1.95
CA LYS A 56 6.63 -3.90 0.61
C LYS A 56 5.54 -4.42 -0.31
N VAL A 57 5.34 -5.74 -0.35
CA VAL A 57 4.32 -6.37 -1.20
C VAL A 57 2.92 -5.88 -0.82
N GLN A 58 2.62 -5.82 0.48
CA GLN A 58 1.33 -5.32 0.95
C GLN A 58 1.14 -3.83 0.66
N ALA A 59 2.17 -3.00 0.80
CA ALA A 59 2.10 -1.59 0.40
C ALA A 59 1.86 -1.41 -1.10
N ALA A 60 2.51 -2.22 -1.94
CA ALA A 60 2.30 -2.22 -3.39
C ALA A 60 0.86 -2.62 -3.77
N LEU A 61 0.32 -3.67 -3.15
CA LEU A 61 -1.06 -4.11 -3.38
C LEU A 61 -2.09 -3.02 -3.04
N ILE A 62 -1.93 -2.35 -1.91
CA ILE A 62 -2.80 -1.24 -1.51
C ILE A 62 -2.71 -0.10 -2.53
N ALA A 63 -1.50 0.29 -2.93
CA ALA A 63 -1.32 1.35 -3.94
C ALA A 63 -1.96 1.01 -5.29
N MET A 64 -1.86 -0.25 -5.74
CA MET A 64 -2.51 -0.72 -6.96
C MET A 64 -4.04 -0.69 -6.85
N GLN A 65 -4.59 -1.14 -5.73
CA GLN A 65 -6.03 -1.08 -5.46
C GLN A 65 -6.55 0.36 -5.44
N SER A 66 -5.86 1.26 -4.74
CA SER A 66 -6.22 2.68 -4.68
C SER A 66 -6.11 3.38 -6.05
N ALA A 67 -5.32 2.85 -6.97
CA ALA A 67 -5.24 3.32 -8.36
C ALA A 67 -6.27 2.66 -9.31
N GLY A 68 -7.14 1.77 -8.82
CA GLY A 68 -8.17 1.09 -9.63
C GLY A 68 -7.62 -0.01 -10.55
N VAL A 69 -6.39 -0.47 -10.31
CA VAL A 69 -5.68 -1.41 -11.20
C VAL A 69 -6.37 -2.79 -11.27
N GLY A 70 -7.14 -3.18 -10.26
CA GLY A 70 -7.93 -4.41 -10.26
C GLY A 70 -9.30 -4.33 -10.94
N GLU A 71 -9.78 -3.11 -11.21
CA GLU A 71 -11.13 -2.84 -11.74
C GLU A 71 -11.08 -2.47 -13.22
N SER A 72 -9.88 -2.17 -13.75
CA SER A 72 -9.65 -1.70 -15.11
C SER A 72 -9.85 -2.75 -16.21
N GLY A 73 -10.18 -4.01 -15.85
CA GLY A 73 -10.29 -5.12 -16.79
C GLY A 73 -8.96 -5.57 -17.40
N ASP A 74 -7.82 -4.99 -16.99
CA ASP A 74 -6.49 -5.39 -17.46
C ASP A 74 -6.08 -6.74 -16.81
N PRO A 75 -5.94 -7.82 -17.60
CA PRO A 75 -5.58 -9.13 -17.07
C PRO A 75 -4.16 -9.19 -16.50
N VAL A 76 -3.23 -8.36 -16.99
CA VAL A 76 -1.84 -8.31 -16.49
C VAL A 76 -1.80 -7.69 -15.11
N ALA A 77 -2.51 -6.57 -14.94
CA ALA A 77 -2.72 -5.93 -13.65
C ALA A 77 -3.36 -6.87 -12.62
N ALA A 78 -4.44 -7.57 -13.00
CA ALA A 78 -5.11 -8.54 -12.14
C ALA A 78 -4.18 -9.70 -11.74
N ALA A 79 -3.42 -10.25 -12.71
CA ALA A 79 -2.45 -11.30 -12.46
C ALA A 79 -1.30 -10.83 -11.54
N ALA A 80 -0.80 -9.61 -11.73
CA ALA A 80 0.23 -9.02 -10.87
C ALA A 80 -0.27 -8.87 -9.42
N MET A 81 -1.50 -8.38 -9.23
CA MET A 81 -2.10 -8.33 -7.88
C MET A 81 -2.29 -9.72 -7.27
N ALA A 82 -2.76 -10.70 -8.04
CA ALA A 82 -2.94 -12.07 -7.55
C ALA A 82 -1.60 -12.69 -7.12
N ALA A 83 -0.55 -12.56 -7.93
CA ALA A 83 0.79 -13.08 -7.61
C ALA A 83 1.38 -12.41 -6.36
N LEU A 84 1.21 -11.09 -6.21
CA LEU A 84 1.63 -10.37 -5.00
C LEU A 84 0.83 -10.83 -3.76
N GLY A 85 -0.47 -11.09 -3.90
CA GLY A 85 -1.31 -11.66 -2.85
C GLY A 85 -0.84 -13.06 -2.41
N ASP A 86 -0.50 -13.93 -3.36
CA ASP A 86 0.01 -15.28 -3.10
C ASP A 86 1.36 -15.25 -2.35
N VAL A 87 2.25 -14.33 -2.71
CA VAL A 87 3.54 -14.13 -2.00
C VAL A 87 3.30 -13.77 -0.53
N LEU A 88 2.28 -12.97 -0.23
CA LEU A 88 1.91 -12.66 1.16
C LEU A 88 1.32 -13.87 1.88
N GLY A 89 0.37 -14.57 1.24
CA GLY A 89 -0.30 -15.74 1.82
C GLY A 89 0.67 -16.87 2.16
N ARG A 90 1.66 -17.13 1.30
CA ARG A 90 2.71 -18.13 1.56
C ARG A 90 3.72 -17.73 2.63
N ALA A 91 3.93 -16.43 2.83
CA ALA A 91 4.90 -15.95 3.81
C ALA A 91 4.33 -15.93 5.24
N ALA A 92 3.01 -16.13 5.41
CA ALA A 92 2.31 -16.22 6.69
C ALA A 92 2.07 -17.67 7.18
N ALA A 93 2.30 -18.67 6.32
CA ALA A 93 2.24 -20.10 6.63
C ALA A 93 3.61 -20.64 7.06
#